data_AF-W7D476-F1
#
_entry.id   AF-W7D476-F1
#
_cell.length_a   1.000
_cell.length_b   1.000
_cell.length_c   1.000
_cell.angle_alpha   90.00
_cell.angle_beta   90.00
_cell.angle_gamma   90.00
#
_symmetry.space_group_name_H-M   'P 1'
#
loop_
_entity.id
_entity.type
_entity.pdbx_description
1 polymer ?
#
loop_
_entity_poly.entity_id
_entity_poly.type
_entity_poly.pdbx_seq_one_letter_code
_entity_poly.pdbx_strand_id
1 'polypeptide(L)'
;MWSYVHLISWVGIVVFTLVAMVIYKKSAKVFTIMQMCNRVLYITVILSGIMMMKYSFSDHVVVSIFKILLGIATIGVVEMLLSYRKKQKPSILFLWLFIICVIATVSVGFYLSGGRPLF
;
A
#
# COMPACT_ATOMS: atom_id res chain seq x y z
N MET A 1 -0.14 2.30 -19.29
CA MET A 1 -1.25 2.98 -18.58
C MET A 1 -1.52 2.36 -17.20
N TRP A 2 -1.70 1.04 -17.10
CA TRP A 2 -1.95 0.34 -15.82
C TRP A 2 -0.87 0.55 -14.75
N SER A 3 0.41 0.64 -15.14
CA SER A 3 1.53 0.91 -14.22
C SER A 3 1.41 2.25 -13.50
N TYR A 4 0.95 3.29 -14.20
CA TYR A 4 0.74 4.62 -13.62
C TYR A 4 -0.40 4.61 -12.62
N VAL A 5 -1.53 3.97 -12.97
CA VAL A 5 -2.69 3.83 -12.06
C VAL A 5 -2.29 3.06 -10.81
N HIS A 6 -1.51 2.00 -10.95
CA HIS A 6 -1.01 1.21 -9.83
C HIS A 6 -0.10 2.04 -8.90
N LEU A 7 0.88 2.75 -9.46
CA LEU A 7 1.79 3.62 -8.71
C LEU A 7 1.07 4.76 -8.00
N ILE A 8 0.19 5.48 -8.70
CA ILE A 8 -0.60 6.58 -8.14
C ILE A 8 -1.48 6.06 -6.98
N SER A 9 -2.06 4.87 -7.12
CA SER A 9 -2.88 4.28 -6.07
C SER A 9 -2.05 3.90 -4.83
N TRP A 10 -0.84 3.38 -5.01
CA TRP A 10 0.11 3.14 -3.93
C TRP A 10 0.51 4.42 -3.20
N VAL A 11 0.86 5.47 -3.94
CA VAL A 11 1.17 6.79 -3.38
C VAL A 11 -0.03 7.33 -2.62
N GLY A 12 -1.23 7.20 -3.19
CA GLY A 12 -2.49 7.54 -2.54
C GLY A 12 -2.63 6.85 -1.18
N ILE A 13 -2.48 5.52 -1.13
CA ILE A 13 -2.58 4.77 0.13
C ILE A 13 -1.63 5.32 1.19
N VAL A 14 -0.36 5.58 0.82
CA VAL A 14 0.63 6.10 1.76
C VAL A 14 0.22 7.49 2.27
N VAL A 15 -0.16 8.39 1.37
CA VAL A 15 -0.58 9.76 1.72
C VAL A 15 -1.83 9.76 2.60
N PHE A 16 -2.88 9.03 2.20
CA PHE A 16 -4.12 8.94 2.98
C PHE A 16 -3.88 8.33 4.37
N THR A 17 -3.00 7.33 4.47
CA THR A 17 -2.62 6.72 5.76
C THR A 17 -1.90 7.72 6.66
N LEU A 18 -0.93 8.47 6.14
CA LEU A 18 -0.21 9.49 6.90
C LEU A 18 -1.14 10.64 7.33
N VAL A 19 -1.97 11.14 6.43
CA VAL A 19 -2.96 12.18 6.72
C VAL A 19 -3.94 11.72 7.80
N ALA A 20 -4.44 10.49 7.71
CA ALA A 20 -5.29 9.90 8.76
C ALA A 20 -4.56 9.88 10.11
N MET A 21 -3.27 9.55 10.13
CA MET A 21 -2.47 9.53 11.37
C MET A 21 -2.13 10.89 11.96
N VAL A 22 -2.21 11.98 11.18
CA VAL A 22 -2.09 13.34 11.73
C VAL A 22 -3.44 13.86 12.21
N ILE A 23 -4.51 13.57 11.48
CA ILE A 23 -5.85 14.12 11.74
C ILE A 23 -6.59 13.39 12.86
N TYR A 24 -6.21 12.16 13.23
CA TYR A 24 -6.95 11.35 14.21
C TYR A 24 -7.23 12.05 15.54
N LYS A 25 -6.33 12.92 16.04
CA LYS A 25 -6.54 13.69 17.28
C LYS A 25 -7.51 14.86 17.11
N LYS A 26 -7.65 15.39 15.90
CA LYS A 26 -8.44 16.58 15.60
C LYS A 26 -9.88 16.25 15.24
N SER A 27 -10.12 15.18 14.48
CA SER A 27 -11.47 14.82 14.04
C SER A 27 -11.62 13.34 13.70
N ALA A 28 -12.45 12.63 14.48
CA ALA A 28 -12.79 11.23 14.23
C ALA A 28 -13.60 11.02 12.95
N LYS A 29 -14.40 12.01 12.53
CA LYS A 29 -15.17 11.97 11.27
C LYS A 29 -14.23 11.95 10.07
N VAL A 30 -13.28 12.89 10.02
CA VAL A 30 -12.29 12.98 8.93
C VAL A 30 -11.38 11.76 8.91
N PHE A 31 -10.96 11.25 10.08
CA PHE A 31 -10.21 9.99 10.17
C PHE A 31 -10.96 8.82 9.51
N THR A 32 -12.26 8.69 9.77
CA THR A 32 -13.08 7.61 9.19
C THR A 32 -13.23 7.76 7.68
N ILE A 33 -13.38 8.99 7.17
CA ILE A 33 -13.44 9.25 5.71
C ILE A 33 -12.14 8.80 5.04
N MET A 34 -10.99 9.16 5.60
CA MET A 34 -9.68 8.79 5.05
C MET A 34 -9.48 7.27 5.08
N GLN A 35 -9.94 6.59 6.14
CA GLN A 35 -9.94 5.12 6.20
C GLN A 35 -10.81 4.50 5.09
N MET A 36 -11.98 5.09 4.82
CA MET A 36 -12.87 4.62 3.74
C MET A 36 -12.26 4.86 2.36
N CYS A 37 -11.61 6.01 2.13
CA CYS A 37 -10.86 6.28 0.90
C CYS A 37 -9.74 5.25 0.66
N ASN A 38 -9.00 4.88 1.71
CA ASN A 38 -7.96 3.86 1.61
C ASN A 38 -8.51 2.52 1.12
N ARG A 39 -9.70 2.12 1.59
CA ARG A 39 -10.36 0.89 1.16
C ARG A 39 -10.70 0.89 -0.33
N VAL A 40 -11.11 2.03 -0.88
CA VAL A 40 -11.34 2.16 -2.33
C VAL A 40 -10.02 2.02 -3.10
N LEU A 41 -8.95 2.67 -2.63
CA LEU A 41 -7.63 2.58 -3.26
C LEU A 41 -7.06 1.16 -3.23
N TYR A 42 -7.31 0.38 -2.17
CA TYR A 42 -6.88 -1.03 -2.12
C TYR A 42 -7.48 -1.85 -3.27
N ILE A 43 -8.75 -1.63 -3.58
CA ILE A 43 -9.43 -2.32 -4.69
C ILE A 43 -8.75 -1.94 -6.02
N THR A 44 -8.46 -0.66 -6.23
CA THR A 44 -7.77 -0.19 -7.44
C THR A 44 -6.36 -0.76 -7.56
N VAL A 45 -5.60 -0.85 -6.46
CA VAL A 45 -4.26 -1.47 -6.44
C VAL A 45 -4.33 -2.96 -6.78
N ILE A 46 -5.28 -3.69 -6.21
CA ILE A 46 -5.42 -5.13 -6.47
C ILE A 46 -5.81 -5.37 -7.94
N LEU A 47 -6.81 -4.65 -8.46
CA LEU A 47 -7.25 -4.81 -9.85
C LEU A 47 -6.16 -4.45 -10.85
N SER A 48 -5.47 -3.32 -10.64
CA SER A 48 -4.35 -2.92 -11.50
C SER A 48 -3.18 -3.90 -11.41
N GLY A 49 -2.90 -4.45 -10.23
CA GLY A 49 -1.87 -5.47 -10.02
C GLY A 49 -2.14 -6.77 -10.77
N ILE A 50 -3.38 -7.28 -10.73
CA ILE A 50 -3.78 -8.49 -11.46
C ILE A 50 -3.65 -8.28 -12.97
N MET A 51 -4.04 -7.11 -13.48
CA MET A 51 -3.89 -6.78 -14.90
C MET A 51 -2.42 -6.70 -15.32
N MET A 52 -1.53 -6.16 -14.48
CA MET A 52 -0.09 -6.16 -14.76
C MET A 52 0.54 -7.55 -14.71
N MET A 53 0.04 -8.43 -13.83
CA MET A 53 0.57 -9.79 -13.69
C MET A 53 0.50 -10.57 -15.01
N LYS A 54 -0.57 -10.41 -15.79
CA LYS A 54 -0.75 -11.06 -17.10
C LYS A 54 0.39 -10.76 -18.10
N TYR A 55 1.07 -9.63 -17.95
CA TYR A 55 2.15 -9.19 -18.83
C TYR A 55 3.55 -9.54 -18.29
N SER A 56 3.71 -9.89 -17.01
CA SER A 56 5.00 -10.16 -16.37
C SER A 56 5.36 -11.65 -16.19
N PHE A 57 4.48 -12.57 -16.61
CA PHE A 57 4.73 -14.01 -16.46
C PHE A 57 5.87 -14.58 -17.33
N SER A 58 6.43 -13.82 -18.28
CA SER A 58 7.42 -14.33 -19.22
C SER A 58 8.83 -14.54 -18.64
N ASP A 59 9.27 -13.74 -17.66
CA ASP A 59 10.70 -13.68 -17.30
C ASP A 59 11.01 -14.02 -15.82
N HIS A 60 10.18 -13.60 -14.85
CA HIS A 60 10.48 -13.80 -13.41
C HIS A 60 9.25 -14.08 -12.54
N VAL A 61 8.71 -15.30 -12.63
CA VAL A 61 7.50 -15.75 -11.92
C VAL A 61 7.63 -15.68 -10.40
N VAL A 62 8.76 -16.13 -9.83
CA VAL A 62 8.96 -16.20 -8.37
C VAL A 62 8.95 -14.80 -7.72
N VAL A 63 9.66 -13.84 -8.30
CA VAL A 63 9.77 -12.48 -7.75
C VAL A 63 8.44 -11.73 -7.90
N SER A 64 7.68 -12.03 -8.97
CA SER A 64 6.33 -11.48 -9.18
C SER A 64 5.34 -11.95 -8.10
N ILE A 65 5.36 -13.25 -7.75
CA ILE A 65 4.53 -13.79 -6.66
C ILE A 65 4.90 -13.14 -5.32
N PHE A 66 6.20 -13.01 -5.03
CA PHE A 66 6.66 -12.38 -3.79
C PHE A 66 6.19 -10.93 -3.68
N LYS A 67 6.24 -10.16 -4.78
CA LYS A 67 5.75 -8.77 -4.81
C LYS A 67 4.25 -8.67 -4.51
N ILE A 68 3.45 -9.60 -5.02
CA ILE A 68 2.00 -9.65 -4.73
C ILE A 68 1.75 -9.95 -3.25
N LEU A 69 2.45 -10.96 -2.71
CA LEU A 69 2.33 -11.32 -1.30
C LEU A 69 2.69 -10.15 -0.39
N LEU A 70 3.76 -9.44 -0.73
CA LEU A 70 4.23 -8.27 -0.02
C LEU A 70 3.26 -7.08 -0.13
N GLY A 71 2.64 -6.89 -1.29
CA GLY A 71 1.57 -5.91 -1.49
C GLY A 71 0.35 -6.17 -0.61
N ILE A 72 -0.12 -7.42 -0.58
CA ILE A 72 -1.25 -7.84 0.28
C ILE A 72 -0.89 -7.67 1.76
N ALA A 73 0.30 -8.09 2.16
CA ALA A 73 0.79 -7.90 3.53
C ALA A 73 0.80 -6.42 3.92
N THR A 74 1.27 -5.55 3.04
CA THR A 74 1.30 -4.09 3.28
C THR A 74 -0.11 -3.52 3.46
N ILE A 75 -1.08 -3.91 2.62
CA ILE A 75 -2.49 -3.51 2.78
C ILE A 75 -3.02 -3.97 4.15
N GLY A 76 -2.72 -5.20 4.55
CA GLY A 76 -3.09 -5.73 5.87
C GLY A 76 -2.50 -4.91 7.02
N VAL A 77 -1.22 -4.54 6.93
CA VAL A 77 -0.55 -3.68 7.91
C VAL A 77 -1.21 -2.30 7.98
N VAL A 78 -1.57 -1.71 6.84
CA VAL A 78 -2.26 -0.41 6.82
C VAL A 78 -3.63 -0.49 7.50
N GLU A 79 -4.42 -1.52 7.21
CA GLU A 79 -5.75 -1.68 7.82
C GLU A 79 -5.66 -1.95 9.33
N MET A 80 -4.67 -2.75 9.77
CA MET A 80 -4.40 -2.99 11.19
C MET A 80 -4.01 -1.70 11.90
N LEU A 81 -3.13 -0.90 11.29
CA LEU A 81 -2.68 0.39 11.81
C LEU A 81 -3.85 1.36 12.02
N LEU A 82 -4.69 1.54 11.01
CA LEU A 82 -5.87 2.41 11.10
C LEU A 82 -6.89 1.87 12.13
N SER A 83 -7.10 0.56 12.18
CA SER A 83 -8.04 -0.07 13.12
C SER A 83 -7.58 0.02 14.58
N TYR A 84 -6.28 -0.19 14.85
CA TYR A 84 -5.71 -0.02 16.19
C TYR A 84 -5.80 1.43 16.64
N ARG A 85 -5.59 2.37 15.71
CA ARG A 85 -5.73 3.80 15.99
C ARG A 85 -7.15 4.22 16.29
N LYS A 86 -8.14 3.66 15.59
CA LYS A 86 -9.56 3.86 15.90
C LYS A 86 -9.90 3.40 17.33
N LYS A 87 -9.26 2.35 17.81
CA LYS A 87 -9.41 1.81 19.18
C LYS A 87 -8.55 2.54 20.23
N GLN A 88 -7.90 3.64 19.87
CA GLN A 88 -6.95 4.40 20.70
C GLN A 88 -5.82 3.56 21.33
N LYS A 89 -5.50 2.39 20.74
CA LYS A 89 -4.41 1.54 21.22
C LYS A 89 -3.06 2.05 20.72
N PRO A 90 -1.96 1.79 21.46
CA PRO A 90 -0.62 2.11 20.99
C PRO A 90 -0.37 1.39 19.65
N SER A 91 -0.13 2.18 18.61
CA SER A 91 0.05 1.70 17.23
C SER A 91 1.48 1.93 16.73
N ILE A 92 2.43 2.21 17.64
CA ILE A 92 3.81 2.54 17.30
C ILE A 92 4.48 1.38 16.56
N LEU A 93 4.19 0.13 16.98
CA LEU A 93 4.64 -1.09 16.31
C LEU A 93 4.12 -1.17 14.87
N PHE A 94 2.83 -0.91 14.66
CA PHE A 94 2.22 -0.94 13.32
C PHE A 94 2.71 0.21 12.43
N LEU A 95 3.09 1.33 13.01
CA LEU A 95 3.71 2.46 12.30
C LEU A 95 5.09 2.08 11.76
N TRP A 96 5.91 1.44 12.59
CA TRP A 96 7.21 0.91 12.18
C TRP A 96 7.07 -0.19 11.12
N LEU A 97 6.15 -1.14 11.33
CA LEU A 97 5.79 -2.16 10.34
C LEU A 97 5.35 -1.54 9.02
N PHE A 98 4.54 -0.49 9.05
CA PHE A 98 4.10 0.21 7.84
C PHE A 98 5.28 0.83 7.08
N ILE A 99 6.17 1.53 7.77
CA ILE A 99 7.37 2.13 7.16
C ILE A 99 8.25 1.04 6.53
N ILE A 100 8.49 -0.05 7.25
CA ILE A 100 9.28 -1.19 6.75
C ILE A 100 8.62 -1.83 5.54
N CYS A 101 7.30 -2.07 5.57
CA CYS A 101 6.55 -2.63 4.45
C CYS A 101 6.58 -1.72 3.22
N VAL A 102 6.45 -0.40 3.39
CA VAL A 102 6.54 0.56 2.28
C VAL A 102 7.93 0.52 1.66
N ILE A 103 8.99 0.57 2.47
CA ILE A 103 10.38 0.48 2.00
C ILE A 103 10.60 -0.84 1.25
N ALA A 104 10.16 -1.96 1.83
CA ALA A 104 10.28 -3.27 1.19
C ALA A 104 9.52 -3.34 -0.15
N THR A 105 8.30 -2.77 -0.22
CA THR A 105 7.49 -2.75 -1.44
C THR A 105 8.14 -1.92 -2.53
N VAL A 106 8.70 -0.76 -2.18
CA VAL A 106 9.43 0.12 -3.10
C VAL A 106 10.72 -0.55 -3.58
N SER A 107 11.54 -1.11 -2.67
CA SER A 107 12.79 -1.78 -3.01
C SER A 107 12.58 -2.99 -3.92
N VAL A 108 11.60 -3.84 -3.62
CA VAL A 108 11.23 -4.97 -4.50
C VAL A 108 10.69 -4.47 -5.84
N GLY A 109 9.95 -3.36 -5.83
CA GLY A 109 9.49 -2.67 -7.05
C GLY A 109 10.64 -2.22 -7.96
N PHE A 110 11.65 -1.56 -7.39
CA PHE A 110 12.84 -1.08 -8.11
C PHE A 110 13.71 -2.24 -8.61
N TYR A 111 13.89 -3.29 -7.82
CA TYR A 111 14.62 -4.49 -8.22
C TYR A 111 13.96 -5.16 -9.43
N LEU A 112 12.63 -5.32 -9.40
CA LEU A 112 11.89 -5.93 -10.51
C LEU A 112 11.93 -5.09 -11.81
N SER A 113 12.09 -3.78 -11.67
CA SER A 113 12.15 -2.84 -12.79
C SER A 113 13.58 -2.63 -13.34
N GLY A 114 14.56 -3.37 -12.83
CA GLY A 114 15.97 -3.24 -13.24
C GLY A 114 16.54 -1.84 -13.01
N GLY A 115 16.05 -1.10 -12.00
CA GLY A 115 16.48 0.27 -11.70
C GLY A 115 15.74 1.38 -12.46
N ARG A 116 14.73 1.07 -13.30
CA ARG A 116 13.91 2.10 -13.93
C ARG A 116 12.70 2.47 -13.05
N PRO A 117 12.43 3.76 -12.78
CA PRO A 117 11.32 4.17 -11.91
C PRO A 117 9.93 3.89 -12.51
N LEU A 118 9.86 3.65 -13.81
CA LEU A 118 8.66 3.32 -14.57
C LEU A 118 9.02 2.16 -15.51
N PHE A 119 8.16 1.14 -15.55
CA PHE A 119 8.23 0.03 -16.52
C PHE A 119 8.35 0.55 -17.96
#